data_AF-A0A7G6VVY9-F1
#
_entry.id   AF-A0A7G6VVY9-F1
#
_cell.length_a   1.000
_cell.length_b   1.000
_cell.length_c   1.000
_cell.angle_alpha   90.00
_cell.angle_beta   90.00
_cell.angle_gamma   90.00
#
_symmetry.space_group_name_H-M   'P 1'
#
loop_
_entity.id
_entity.type
_entity.pdbx_description
1 polymer ?
#
loop_
_entity_poly.entity_id
_entity_poly.type
_entity_poly.pdbx_seq_one_letter_code
_entity_poly.pdbx_strand_id
1 'polypeptide(L)'
;MTVPPLLRAPPFPGRKPAIPASDPPPPFIPEGAERAALFERIRQARVGGDFWSPPALLSRPASAVFRPRSLADVRTLLPLARKAESESVLWATHDAALLRLLAEMGAGPALGMADVDPWSVLCGASVLYAHGDDEWAALARIAGLQVEIMSPGPYGDPGDGADTLGARAAAALAQPMADPFGDGWLTMPQTAALLADWRRVIDANRGDAGETIVAACGIAWWKRAEIRRFLWTPGQRLRIVSSPRRALAVAARAGGALAIWPSRVSPALLAAARDKGVPLVRVEDGFVRSVGLGSNLVPPSSIIVDRQGIHFDPSGPSALEDILAGAEFSEELLGRARALAQTILSAGISKYAAGRGDTALPQRTDGRRIVLVPGQVEDDMSVLAGGGGLTSNLELLRRVRALEPEAEIWWRPHPDVDAGHRLGTVPDEQALRHADRIMRGGSMAALLDHVDAVHVLTSLTGFEALMRGREVVCHGTPFYAGWGLTRDLAPVPLRRGRRLDIDQLVAGVLILYPRYLDPVTGLPCPPETLVARMARDSAVNRQGWIGPLRRWQGRVMTRVRRLGSTAR
;
A
#
# COMPACT_ATOMS: atom_id res chain seq x y z
N MET A 1 -26.00 12.47 23.18
CA MET A 1 -25.19 12.14 21.98
C MET A 1 -24.74 10.69 22.12
N THR A 2 -24.85 9.87 21.08
CA THR A 2 -24.38 8.48 21.13
C THR A 2 -22.86 8.46 21.26
N VAL A 3 -22.33 7.68 22.20
CA VAL A 3 -20.88 7.49 22.37
C VAL A 3 -20.31 6.87 21.08
N PRO A 4 -19.25 7.42 20.49
CA PRO A 4 -18.68 6.86 19.26
C PRO A 4 -18.13 5.44 19.53
N PRO A 5 -18.19 4.53 18.53
CA PRO A 5 -17.59 3.21 18.68
C PRO A 5 -16.10 3.29 18.95
N LEU A 6 -15.60 2.43 19.84
CA LEU A 6 -14.18 2.36 20.19
C LEU A 6 -13.34 1.96 18.96
N LEU A 7 -13.80 0.95 18.22
CA LEU A 7 -13.27 0.59 16.92
C LEU A 7 -14.06 1.31 15.83
N ARG A 8 -13.47 2.34 15.25
CA ARG A 8 -14.09 3.14 14.20
C ARG A 8 -13.11 3.45 13.09
N ALA A 9 -13.66 3.58 11.90
CA ALA A 9 -12.91 3.89 10.69
C ALA A 9 -12.48 5.38 10.66
N PRO A 10 -11.27 5.69 10.17
CA PRO A 10 -10.81 7.05 9.97
C PRO A 10 -11.76 7.88 9.09
N PRO A 11 -11.73 9.22 9.20
CA PRO A 11 -12.56 10.13 8.41
C PRO A 11 -12.01 10.30 6.98
N PHE A 12 -11.90 9.20 6.23
CA PHE A 12 -11.41 9.23 4.85
C PHE A 12 -12.25 10.18 3.98
N PRO A 13 -11.63 11.01 3.11
CA PRO A 13 -12.36 11.99 2.31
C PRO A 13 -13.37 11.34 1.38
N GLY A 14 -14.63 11.77 1.48
CA GLY A 14 -15.72 11.25 0.66
C GLY A 14 -16.17 9.84 1.02
N ARG A 15 -15.77 9.33 2.19
CA ARG A 15 -16.31 8.09 2.75
C ARG A 15 -17.82 8.23 2.95
N LYS A 16 -18.57 7.27 2.44
CA LYS A 16 -19.98 7.07 2.79
C LYS A 16 -20.05 5.98 3.86
N PRO A 17 -20.95 6.10 4.85
CA PRO A 17 -21.24 4.99 5.76
C PRO A 17 -21.64 3.76 4.94
N ALA A 18 -21.11 2.59 5.33
CA ALA A 18 -21.61 1.33 4.79
C ALA A 18 -23.03 1.10 5.29
N ILE A 19 -23.88 0.54 4.42
CA ILE A 19 -25.27 0.22 4.74
C ILE A 19 -25.38 -1.31 4.64
N PRO A 20 -25.32 -2.03 5.77
CA PRO A 20 -25.48 -3.48 5.76
C PRO A 20 -26.86 -3.92 5.26
N ALA A 21 -26.92 -5.09 4.63
CA ALA A 21 -28.16 -5.70 4.16
C ALA A 21 -28.95 -6.41 5.27
N SER A 22 -28.35 -6.57 6.46
CA SER A 22 -28.96 -7.23 7.62
C SER A 22 -28.78 -6.41 8.90
N ASP A 23 -29.61 -6.69 9.89
CA ASP A 23 -29.42 -6.19 11.25
C ASP A 23 -28.05 -6.61 11.81
N PRO A 24 -27.49 -5.82 12.75
CA PRO A 24 -26.24 -6.19 13.40
C PRO A 24 -26.37 -7.51 14.13
N PRO A 25 -25.33 -8.36 14.11
CA PRO A 25 -25.31 -9.56 14.93
C PRO A 25 -25.41 -9.18 16.41
N PRO A 26 -25.95 -10.07 17.27
CA PRO A 26 -25.96 -9.84 18.71
C PRO A 26 -24.52 -9.65 19.21
N PRO A 27 -24.28 -8.70 20.14
CA PRO A 27 -22.94 -8.44 20.63
C PRO A 27 -22.40 -9.67 21.36
N PHE A 28 -21.25 -10.17 20.89
CA PHE A 28 -20.48 -11.19 21.58
C PHE A 28 -19.35 -10.51 22.37
N ILE A 29 -19.39 -10.62 23.70
CA ILE A 29 -18.38 -10.06 24.58
C ILE A 29 -17.37 -11.18 24.88
N PRO A 30 -16.11 -11.06 24.43
CA PRO A 30 -15.12 -12.11 24.64
C PRO A 30 -14.67 -12.14 26.10
N GLU A 31 -14.45 -13.34 26.61
CA GLU A 31 -14.01 -13.60 27.98
C GLU A 31 -12.69 -14.39 28.01
N GLY A 32 -12.06 -14.47 29.18
CA GLY A 32 -10.86 -15.30 29.42
C GLY A 32 -9.76 -15.14 28.36
N ALA A 33 -9.39 -16.25 27.73
CA ALA A 33 -8.33 -16.31 26.73
C ALA A 33 -8.68 -15.57 25.42
N GLU A 34 -9.94 -15.58 25.00
CA GLU A 34 -10.38 -14.87 23.79
C GLU A 34 -10.27 -13.36 23.97
N ARG A 35 -10.65 -12.86 25.16
CA ARG A 35 -10.46 -11.45 25.53
C ARG A 35 -8.98 -11.05 25.49
N ALA A 36 -8.12 -11.90 26.05
CA ALA A 36 -6.68 -11.65 26.06
C ALA A 36 -6.10 -11.61 24.63
N ALA A 37 -6.49 -12.55 23.76
CA ALA A 37 -6.06 -12.60 22.37
C ALA A 37 -6.55 -11.40 21.56
N LEU A 38 -7.80 -10.95 21.76
CA LEU A 38 -8.32 -9.75 21.12
C LEU A 38 -7.57 -8.50 21.57
N PHE A 39 -7.32 -8.36 22.88
CA PHE A 39 -6.57 -7.22 23.42
C PHE A 39 -5.15 -7.17 22.87
N GLU A 40 -4.47 -8.31 22.78
CA GLU A 40 -3.15 -8.40 22.17
C GLU A 40 -3.18 -7.95 20.70
N ARG A 41 -4.16 -8.43 19.92
CA ARG A 41 -4.30 -8.03 18.51
C ARG A 41 -4.50 -6.52 18.36
N ILE A 42 -5.33 -5.90 19.20
CA ILE A 42 -5.58 -4.45 19.18
C ILE A 42 -4.34 -3.68 19.64
N ARG A 43 -3.65 -4.16 20.67
CA ARG A 43 -2.42 -3.56 21.19
C ARG A 43 -1.30 -3.57 20.16
N GLN A 44 -1.08 -4.70 19.48
CA GLN A 44 -0.11 -4.81 18.39
C GLN A 44 -0.48 -3.88 17.22
N ALA A 45 -1.76 -3.83 16.86
CA ALA A 45 -2.26 -2.99 15.78
C ALA A 45 -2.24 -1.48 16.13
N ARG A 46 -2.32 -1.13 17.41
CA ARG A 46 -2.45 0.25 17.92
C ARG A 46 -3.63 0.98 17.29
N VAL A 47 -4.81 0.36 17.38
CA VAL A 47 -6.06 0.83 16.78
C VAL A 47 -7.18 0.96 17.81
N GLY A 48 -8.13 1.84 17.53
CA GLY A 48 -9.19 2.22 18.46
C GLY A 48 -9.00 3.65 18.96
N GLY A 49 -10.11 4.33 19.26
CA GLY A 49 -10.12 5.79 19.38
C GLY A 49 -9.75 6.46 18.05
N ASP A 50 -9.21 7.66 18.12
CA ASP A 50 -8.74 8.42 16.95
C ASP A 50 -7.27 8.09 16.60
N PHE A 51 -6.95 6.81 16.42
CA PHE A 51 -5.58 6.33 16.13
C PHE A 51 -4.93 6.95 14.88
N TRP A 52 -5.75 7.56 14.02
CA TRP A 52 -5.31 8.24 12.81
C TRP A 52 -4.81 9.66 13.08
N SER A 53 -5.13 10.25 14.24
CA SER A 53 -4.71 11.61 14.60
C SER A 53 -3.18 11.74 14.63
N PRO A 54 -2.64 12.96 14.58
CA PRO A 54 -1.21 13.18 14.75
C PRO A 54 -0.67 12.54 16.05
N PRO A 55 0.49 11.88 16.04
CA PRO A 55 1.10 11.36 17.26
C PRO A 55 1.56 12.50 18.17
N ALA A 56 1.49 12.28 19.48
CA ALA A 56 2.07 13.18 20.47
C ALA A 56 3.61 13.22 20.31
N LEU A 57 4.16 14.42 20.14
CA LEU A 57 5.60 14.64 20.11
C LEU A 57 6.11 14.84 21.55
N LEU A 58 6.28 13.72 22.25
CA LEU A 58 6.83 13.72 23.60
C LEU A 58 8.36 13.57 23.55
N SER A 59 9.09 14.40 24.31
CA SER A 59 10.55 14.28 24.42
C SER A 59 10.98 12.99 25.14
N ARG A 60 10.10 12.43 25.97
CA ARG A 60 10.21 11.12 26.60
C ARG A 60 8.82 10.53 26.85
N PRO A 61 8.70 9.19 26.98
CA PRO A 61 7.48 8.56 27.45
C PRO A 61 7.04 9.11 28.81
N ALA A 62 5.74 9.34 28.98
CA ALA A 62 5.17 9.71 30.27
C ALA A 62 4.76 8.45 31.03
N SER A 63 5.18 8.31 32.29
CA SER A 63 4.81 7.18 33.15
C SER A 63 3.36 7.28 33.65
N ALA A 64 2.88 8.50 33.93
CA ALA A 64 1.52 8.76 34.38
C ALA A 64 0.80 9.76 33.45
N VAL A 65 -0.42 9.42 33.05
CA VAL A 65 -1.26 10.27 32.19
C VAL A 65 -2.50 10.72 32.97
N PHE A 66 -2.69 12.03 33.07
CA PHE A 66 -3.81 12.66 33.76
C PHE A 66 -4.76 13.32 32.77
N ARG A 67 -6.06 13.03 32.88
CA ARG A 67 -7.09 13.58 31.98
C ARG A 67 -8.13 14.44 32.72
N PRO A 68 -7.73 15.59 33.29
CA PRO A 68 -8.67 16.44 34.00
C PRO A 68 -9.65 17.11 33.05
N ARG A 69 -10.89 17.31 33.51
CA ARG A 69 -11.93 18.09 32.80
C ARG A 69 -12.33 19.34 33.55
N SER A 70 -11.85 19.51 34.78
CA SER A 70 -12.15 20.63 35.65
C SER A 70 -10.97 21.01 36.55
N LEU A 71 -11.05 22.18 37.18
CA LEU A 71 -10.12 22.58 38.23
C LEU A 71 -10.17 21.67 39.46
N ALA A 72 -11.33 21.07 39.73
CA ALA A 72 -11.47 20.12 40.83
C ALA A 72 -10.63 18.86 40.55
N ASP A 73 -10.65 18.35 39.33
CA ASP A 73 -9.81 17.22 38.91
C ASP A 73 -8.33 17.55 39.06
N VAL A 74 -7.90 18.73 38.59
CA VAL A 74 -6.51 19.17 38.74
C VAL A 74 -6.10 19.20 40.21
N ARG A 75 -6.94 19.74 41.11
CA ARG A 75 -6.64 19.77 42.56
C ARG A 75 -6.49 18.38 43.15
N THR A 76 -7.31 17.42 42.72
CA THR A 76 -7.24 16.02 43.16
C THR A 76 -5.99 15.31 42.64
N LEU A 77 -5.60 15.55 41.40
CA LEU A 77 -4.49 14.86 40.73
C LEU A 77 -3.12 15.49 41.03
N LEU A 78 -3.06 16.78 41.34
CA LEU A 78 -1.80 17.51 41.54
C LEU A 78 -0.88 16.89 42.63
N PRO A 79 -1.39 16.42 43.78
CA PRO A 79 -0.54 15.71 44.76
C PRO A 79 0.09 14.43 44.18
N LEU A 80 -0.66 13.69 43.35
CA LEU A 80 -0.16 12.47 42.70
C LEU A 80 0.90 12.82 41.66
N ALA A 81 0.67 13.87 40.86
CA ALA A 81 1.63 14.37 39.88
C ALA A 81 2.96 14.80 40.52
N ARG A 82 2.91 15.48 41.68
CA ARG A 82 4.11 15.88 42.43
C ARG A 82 4.90 14.68 42.94
N LYS A 83 4.22 13.61 43.35
CA LYS A 83 4.86 12.36 43.79
C LYS A 83 5.53 11.62 42.63
N ALA A 84 5.01 11.74 41.42
CA ALA A 84 5.50 11.04 40.24
C ALA A 84 6.75 11.68 39.59
N GLU A 85 7.29 12.79 40.11
CA GLU A 85 8.20 13.70 39.38
C GLU A 85 7.52 14.35 38.17
N SER A 86 7.51 15.68 38.10
CA SER A 86 6.74 16.46 37.08
C SER A 86 7.10 16.12 35.64
N GLU A 87 8.30 15.58 35.47
CA GLU A 87 8.93 15.18 34.24
C GLU A 87 8.36 13.86 33.67
N SER A 88 7.85 12.97 34.52
CA SER A 88 7.26 11.67 34.14
C SER A 88 5.74 11.75 33.88
N VAL A 89 5.15 12.94 34.06
CA VAL A 89 3.71 13.16 34.03
C VAL A 89 3.30 13.83 32.73
N LEU A 90 2.17 13.40 32.17
CA LEU A 90 1.52 14.07 31.06
C LEU A 90 0.09 14.47 31.41
N TRP A 91 -0.24 15.74 31.24
CA TRP A 91 -1.60 16.23 31.34
C TRP A 91 -2.25 16.31 29.97
N ALA A 92 -3.41 15.68 29.78
CA ALA A 92 -4.16 15.71 28.54
C ALA A 92 -5.58 16.23 28.80
N THR A 93 -5.90 17.45 28.36
CA THR A 93 -7.25 18.02 28.55
C THR A 93 -7.80 18.70 27.28
N HIS A 94 -9.11 18.71 27.16
CA HIS A 94 -9.84 19.43 26.10
C HIS A 94 -10.05 20.91 26.45
N ASP A 95 -9.83 21.30 27.70
CA ASP A 95 -10.07 22.66 28.18
C ASP A 95 -8.82 23.54 28.00
N ALA A 96 -8.92 24.53 27.10
CA ALA A 96 -7.84 25.45 26.80
C ALA A 96 -7.44 26.32 28.00
N ALA A 97 -8.35 26.63 28.93
CA ALA A 97 -8.03 27.36 30.15
C ALA A 97 -7.26 26.48 31.13
N LEU A 98 -7.63 25.19 31.27
CA LEU A 98 -6.86 24.24 32.06
C LEU A 98 -5.46 24.01 31.50
N LEU A 99 -5.31 23.91 30.17
CA LEU A 99 -3.99 23.80 29.53
C LEU A 99 -3.07 24.97 29.88
N ARG A 100 -3.59 26.21 29.81
CA ARG A 100 -2.82 27.41 30.18
C ARG A 100 -2.42 27.40 31.65
N LEU A 101 -3.37 27.08 32.53
CA LEU A 101 -3.11 26.98 33.96
C LEU A 101 -2.01 25.94 34.28
N LEU A 102 -2.10 24.75 33.68
CA LEU A 102 -1.12 23.68 33.91
C LEU A 102 0.28 24.09 33.43
N ALA A 103 0.37 24.82 32.32
CA ALA A 103 1.63 25.39 31.82
C ALA A 103 2.18 26.47 32.76
N GLU A 104 1.36 27.42 33.22
CA GLU A 104 1.75 28.47 34.18
C GLU A 104 2.22 27.89 35.52
N MET A 105 1.61 26.80 35.97
CA MET A 105 1.97 26.10 37.20
C MET A 105 3.25 25.26 37.08
N GLY A 106 3.80 25.09 35.87
CA GLY A 106 4.93 24.17 35.65
C GLY A 106 4.58 22.73 36.01
N ALA A 107 3.33 22.31 35.81
CA ALA A 107 2.82 21.01 36.27
C ALA A 107 3.36 19.80 35.45
N GLY A 108 4.12 20.07 34.38
CA GLY A 108 4.63 19.10 33.42
C GLY A 108 4.13 19.38 31.99
N PRO A 109 4.52 18.55 31.00
CA PRO A 109 3.96 18.61 29.65
C PRO A 109 2.43 18.54 29.64
N ALA A 110 1.79 19.40 28.84
CA ALA A 110 0.35 19.45 28.68
C ALA A 110 -0.04 19.37 27.19
N LEU A 111 -0.99 18.50 26.85
CA LEU A 111 -1.48 18.27 25.50
C LEU A 111 -2.97 18.65 25.37
N GLY A 112 -3.27 19.44 24.35
CA GLY A 112 -4.62 19.66 23.88
C GLY A 112 -5.16 18.41 23.20
N MET A 113 -6.33 17.97 23.65
CA MET A 113 -6.85 16.63 23.37
C MET A 113 -7.58 16.43 22.04
N ALA A 114 -7.90 17.50 21.33
CA ALA A 114 -8.77 17.41 20.16
C ALA A 114 -8.13 16.66 18.97
N ASP A 115 -6.80 16.52 18.91
CA ASP A 115 -6.10 16.01 17.72
C ASP A 115 -4.86 15.16 18.06
N VAL A 116 -4.98 14.16 18.94
CA VAL A 116 -3.85 13.28 19.29
C VAL A 116 -4.18 11.79 19.15
N ASP A 117 -3.26 11.03 18.54
CA ASP A 117 -3.33 9.57 18.51
C ASP A 117 -3.18 9.02 19.95
N PRO A 118 -4.20 8.39 20.54
CA PRO A 118 -4.13 7.85 21.90
C PRO A 118 -2.97 6.87 22.09
N TRP A 119 -2.65 6.07 21.07
CA TRP A 119 -1.63 5.03 21.17
C TRP A 119 -0.21 5.60 21.26
N SER A 120 0.01 6.79 20.69
CA SER A 120 1.31 7.49 20.81
C SER A 120 1.62 7.93 22.24
N VAL A 121 0.59 8.05 23.08
CA VAL A 121 0.71 8.39 24.51
C VAL A 121 0.70 7.13 25.36
N LEU A 122 -0.31 6.28 25.17
CA LEU A 122 -0.57 5.14 26.04
C LEU A 122 0.53 4.08 26.01
N CYS A 123 1.17 3.84 24.85
CA CYS A 123 2.24 2.83 24.75
C CYS A 123 3.46 3.12 25.63
N GLY A 124 3.64 4.37 26.09
CA GLY A 124 4.76 4.78 26.94
C GLY A 124 4.42 4.86 28.44
N ALA A 125 3.15 4.67 28.80
CA ALA A 125 2.64 4.93 30.15
C ALA A 125 2.39 3.67 30.96
N SER A 126 2.35 3.83 32.27
CA SER A 126 2.06 2.76 33.24
C SER A 126 0.70 2.93 33.90
N VAL A 127 0.25 4.18 34.08
CA VAL A 127 -1.03 4.49 34.71
C VAL A 127 -1.77 5.62 33.97
N LEU A 128 -3.08 5.46 33.86
CA LEU A 128 -4.00 6.48 33.36
C LEU A 128 -5.02 6.86 34.44
N TYR A 129 -5.22 8.16 34.64
CA TYR A 129 -6.33 8.72 35.43
C TYR A 129 -7.32 9.40 34.50
N ALA A 130 -8.56 8.91 34.47
CA ALA A 130 -9.59 9.40 33.55
C ALA A 130 -11.00 9.28 34.15
N HIS A 131 -11.96 9.97 33.56
CA HIS A 131 -13.38 9.75 33.85
C HIS A 131 -13.87 8.46 33.17
N GLY A 132 -14.86 7.79 33.77
CA GLY A 132 -15.41 6.52 33.29
C GLY A 132 -16.13 6.59 31.95
N ASP A 133 -16.45 7.79 31.46
CA ASP A 133 -16.98 8.04 30.12
C ASP A 133 -15.89 8.41 29.09
N ASP A 134 -14.62 8.39 29.49
CA ASP A 134 -13.49 8.62 28.61
C ASP A 134 -13.04 7.32 27.94
N GLU A 135 -13.09 7.28 26.61
CA GLU A 135 -12.70 6.08 25.85
C GLU A 135 -11.22 5.68 26.07
N TRP A 136 -10.36 6.62 26.49
CA TRP A 136 -8.97 6.30 26.82
C TRP A 136 -8.87 5.34 28.02
N ALA A 137 -9.86 5.30 28.91
CA ALA A 137 -9.90 4.31 29.99
C ALA A 137 -9.92 2.88 29.42
N ALA A 138 -10.76 2.62 28.41
CA ALA A 138 -10.81 1.33 27.73
C ALA A 138 -9.51 1.06 26.94
N LEU A 139 -9.00 2.04 26.19
CA LEU A 139 -7.76 1.88 25.41
C LEU A 139 -6.55 1.62 26.31
N ALA A 140 -6.43 2.32 27.43
CA ALA A 140 -5.35 2.13 28.41
C ALA A 140 -5.42 0.72 29.02
N ARG A 141 -6.63 0.26 29.36
CA ARG A 141 -6.82 -1.10 29.86
C ARG A 141 -6.42 -2.15 28.83
N ILE A 142 -6.77 -1.97 27.55
CA ILE A 142 -6.35 -2.82 26.43
C ILE A 142 -4.84 -2.76 26.24
N ALA A 143 -4.22 -1.59 26.33
CA ALA A 143 -2.78 -1.41 26.25
C ALA A 143 -2.01 -2.02 27.44
N GLY A 144 -2.71 -2.38 28.52
CA GLY A 144 -2.14 -3.08 29.68
C GLY A 144 -1.81 -2.18 30.87
N LEU A 145 -2.29 -0.93 30.85
CA LEU A 145 -2.03 0.04 31.91
C LEU A 145 -2.93 -0.19 33.12
N GLN A 146 -2.47 0.29 34.27
CA GLN A 146 -3.35 0.56 35.40
C GLN A 146 -4.26 1.75 35.04
N VAL A 147 -5.55 1.65 35.39
CA VAL A 147 -6.54 2.69 35.08
C VAL A 147 -7.26 3.06 36.37
N GLU A 148 -7.19 4.33 36.73
CA GLU A 148 -7.85 4.93 37.88
C GLU A 148 -9.01 5.79 37.40
N ILE A 149 -10.23 5.41 37.79
CA ILE A 149 -11.45 6.06 37.35
C ILE A 149 -11.88 7.15 38.35
N MET A 150 -12.03 8.38 37.84
CA MET A 150 -12.36 9.56 38.64
C MET A 150 -13.87 9.77 38.83
N SER A 151 -14.68 9.30 37.89
CA SER A 151 -16.15 9.36 37.97
C SER A 151 -16.79 8.21 37.19
N PRO A 152 -18.02 7.80 37.55
CA PRO A 152 -18.73 6.72 36.85
C PRO A 152 -18.90 6.94 35.35
N GLY A 153 -19.00 5.85 34.59
CA GLY A 153 -19.30 5.88 33.16
C GLY A 153 -19.19 4.52 32.44
N PRO A 154 -19.45 4.49 31.12
CA PRO A 154 -19.50 3.25 30.34
C PRO A 154 -18.22 2.41 30.39
N TYR A 155 -17.05 3.03 30.54
CA TYR A 155 -15.75 2.37 30.55
C TYR A 155 -15.23 2.03 31.95
N GLY A 156 -15.90 2.47 33.02
CA GLY A 156 -15.53 2.13 34.40
C GLY A 156 -16.20 3.01 35.44
N ASP A 157 -16.29 2.50 36.66
CA ASP A 157 -16.69 3.25 37.84
C ASP A 157 -15.53 3.37 38.84
N PRO A 158 -15.50 4.39 39.71
CA PRO A 158 -14.46 4.52 40.74
C PRO A 158 -14.39 3.25 41.61
N GLY A 159 -13.20 2.67 41.72
CA GLY A 159 -12.96 1.43 42.46
C GLY A 159 -13.10 0.13 41.66
N ASP A 160 -13.50 0.19 40.37
CA ASP A 160 -13.52 -0.99 39.52
C ASP A 160 -12.12 -1.61 39.38
N GLY A 161 -12.02 -2.92 39.62
CA GLY A 161 -10.78 -3.67 39.45
C GLY A 161 -10.40 -3.93 37.99
N ALA A 162 -9.17 -4.38 37.76
CA ALA A 162 -8.64 -4.63 36.42
C ALA A 162 -9.46 -5.62 35.57
N ASP A 163 -10.12 -6.59 36.20
CA ASP A 163 -10.98 -7.55 35.49
C ASP A 163 -12.30 -6.90 35.04
N THR A 164 -12.97 -6.15 35.93
CA THR A 164 -14.19 -5.37 35.61
C THR A 164 -13.95 -4.38 34.49
N LEU A 165 -12.87 -3.59 34.59
CA LEU A 165 -12.48 -2.65 33.53
C LEU A 165 -12.16 -3.40 32.22
N GLY A 166 -11.56 -4.59 32.31
CA GLY A 166 -11.32 -5.46 31.16
C GLY A 166 -12.61 -5.93 30.50
N ALA A 167 -13.61 -6.33 31.28
CA ALA A 167 -14.93 -6.73 30.77
C ALA A 167 -15.65 -5.55 30.09
N ARG A 168 -15.60 -4.34 30.68
CA ARG A 168 -16.17 -3.12 30.07
C ARG A 168 -15.47 -2.74 28.77
N ALA A 169 -14.14 -2.82 28.73
CA ALA A 169 -13.38 -2.59 27.50
C ALA A 169 -13.73 -3.61 26.41
N ALA A 170 -13.89 -4.89 26.76
CA ALA A 170 -14.34 -5.94 25.84
C ALA A 170 -15.77 -5.66 25.30
N ALA A 171 -16.69 -5.21 26.17
CA ALA A 171 -18.02 -4.80 25.76
C ALA A 171 -18.01 -3.60 24.79
N ALA A 172 -17.11 -2.63 25.02
CA ALA A 172 -16.95 -1.50 24.11
C ALA A 172 -16.42 -1.90 22.72
N LEU A 173 -15.61 -2.96 22.63
CA LEU A 173 -15.11 -3.53 21.38
C LEU A 173 -16.16 -4.35 20.63
N ALA A 174 -17.17 -4.87 21.33
CA ALA A 174 -18.24 -5.68 20.75
C ALA A 174 -19.24 -4.86 19.91
N GLN A 175 -19.06 -3.54 19.81
CA GLN A 175 -19.86 -2.71 18.91
C GLN A 175 -19.58 -3.11 17.44
N PRO A 176 -20.61 -3.50 16.67
CA PRO A 176 -20.42 -4.07 15.36
C PRO A 176 -20.01 -3.00 14.35
N MET A 177 -19.05 -3.33 13.48
CA MET A 177 -18.64 -2.48 12.37
C MET A 177 -19.12 -3.07 11.05
N ALA A 178 -19.92 -2.29 10.32
CA ALA A 178 -20.33 -2.64 8.97
C ALA A 178 -19.10 -2.83 8.07
N ASP A 179 -19.09 -3.90 7.26
CA ASP A 179 -18.04 -4.12 6.27
C ASP A 179 -18.09 -3.00 5.22
N PRO A 180 -17.05 -2.15 5.11
CA PRO A 180 -17.06 -1.09 4.13
C PRO A 180 -16.96 -1.59 2.68
N PHE A 181 -16.66 -2.87 2.45
CA PHE A 181 -16.46 -3.42 1.11
C PHE A 181 -17.53 -4.45 0.71
N GLY A 182 -18.30 -4.95 1.67
CA GLY A 182 -19.38 -5.92 1.49
C GLY A 182 -20.71 -5.42 2.04
N ASP A 183 -21.70 -6.32 2.07
CA ASP A 183 -23.06 -6.02 2.51
C ASP A 183 -23.34 -6.49 3.95
N GLY A 184 -22.31 -6.95 4.66
CA GLY A 184 -22.42 -7.57 5.99
C GLY A 184 -21.71 -6.81 7.10
N TRP A 185 -21.42 -7.54 8.18
CA TRP A 185 -20.75 -7.03 9.37
C TRP A 185 -19.40 -7.72 9.56
N LEU A 186 -18.39 -6.96 9.98
CA LEU A 186 -17.08 -7.52 10.32
C LEU A 186 -17.11 -8.12 11.72
N THR A 187 -16.45 -9.26 11.88
CA THR A 187 -16.09 -9.77 13.21
C THR A 187 -15.07 -8.85 13.89
N MET A 188 -14.90 -8.94 15.22
CA MET A 188 -13.89 -8.14 15.93
C MET A 188 -12.46 -8.37 15.41
N PRO A 189 -11.99 -9.61 15.14
CA PRO A 189 -10.67 -9.83 14.55
C PRO A 189 -10.53 -9.21 13.14
N GLN A 190 -11.55 -9.30 12.29
CA GLN A 190 -11.55 -8.68 10.97
C GLN A 190 -11.53 -7.16 11.06
N THR A 191 -12.28 -6.58 12.01
CA THR A 191 -12.28 -5.13 12.27
C THR A 191 -10.88 -4.68 12.70
N ALA A 192 -10.27 -5.36 13.66
CA ALA A 192 -8.91 -5.03 14.11
C ALA A 192 -7.89 -5.12 12.97
N ALA A 193 -7.96 -6.16 12.13
CA ALA A 193 -7.09 -6.32 10.96
C ALA A 193 -7.27 -5.20 9.93
N LEU A 194 -8.51 -4.83 9.60
CA LEU A 194 -8.78 -3.74 8.66
C LEU A 194 -8.29 -2.38 9.20
N LEU A 195 -8.54 -2.10 10.48
CA LEU A 195 -8.04 -0.87 11.10
C LEU A 195 -6.51 -0.85 11.15
N ALA A 196 -5.85 -2.00 11.37
CA ALA A 196 -4.40 -2.13 11.33
C ALA A 196 -3.83 -1.80 9.94
N ASP A 197 -4.48 -2.28 8.88
CA ASP A 197 -4.11 -1.94 7.50
C ASP A 197 -4.25 -0.44 7.23
N TRP A 198 -5.31 0.19 7.71
CA TRP A 198 -5.48 1.64 7.59
C TRP A 198 -4.47 2.43 8.41
N ARG A 199 -4.17 2.01 9.64
CA ARG A 199 -3.10 2.57 10.48
C ARG A 199 -1.78 2.54 9.72
N ARG A 200 -1.39 1.37 9.19
CA ARG A 200 -0.17 1.16 8.42
C ARG A 200 -0.07 2.11 7.22
N VAL A 201 -1.15 2.27 6.44
CA VAL A 201 -1.16 3.17 5.28
C VAL A 201 -1.03 4.64 5.71
N ILE A 202 -1.73 5.06 6.76
CA ILE A 202 -1.68 6.43 7.30
C ILE A 202 -0.29 6.75 7.83
N ASP A 203 0.29 5.86 8.63
CA ASP A 203 1.63 6.02 9.18
C ASP A 203 2.68 6.03 8.06
N ALA A 204 2.57 5.16 7.06
CA ALA A 204 3.49 5.17 5.92
C ALA A 204 3.41 6.46 5.08
N ASN A 205 2.24 7.11 5.01
CA ASN A 205 2.09 8.44 4.40
C ASN A 205 2.68 9.55 5.26
N ARG A 206 2.56 9.42 6.58
CA ARG A 206 3.12 10.36 7.56
C ARG A 206 4.64 10.27 7.63
N GLY A 207 5.22 9.07 7.54
CA GLY A 207 6.64 8.83 7.77
C GLY A 207 7.09 9.35 9.14
N ASP A 208 8.41 9.49 9.29
CA ASP A 208 9.00 10.12 10.48
C ASP A 208 8.85 11.65 10.44
N ALA A 209 9.32 12.30 11.50
CA ALA A 209 9.34 13.76 11.59
C ALA A 209 10.11 14.35 10.38
N GLY A 210 9.48 15.26 9.64
CA GLY A 210 10.06 15.83 8.43
C GLY A 210 9.75 15.05 7.14
N GLU A 211 9.09 13.89 7.23
CA GLU A 211 8.89 13.01 6.07
C GLU A 211 7.43 12.82 5.64
N THR A 212 6.51 13.59 6.21
CA THR A 212 5.10 13.55 5.81
C THR A 212 4.96 13.93 4.35
N ILE A 213 4.21 13.14 3.58
CA ILE A 213 3.99 13.40 2.16
C ILE A 213 3.07 14.62 2.02
N VAL A 214 3.66 15.78 1.73
CA VAL A 214 2.95 17.07 1.69
C VAL A 214 2.67 17.52 0.25
N ALA A 215 3.47 17.05 -0.71
CA ALA A 215 3.37 17.44 -2.11
C ALA A 215 3.57 16.25 -3.05
N ALA A 216 3.06 16.37 -4.29
CA ALA A 216 3.33 15.42 -5.36
C ALA A 216 3.62 16.10 -6.71
N CYS A 217 4.53 15.53 -7.50
CA CYS A 217 4.90 15.98 -8.84
C CYS A 217 4.87 14.83 -9.85
N GLY A 218 4.70 15.14 -11.14
CA GLY A 218 4.66 14.11 -12.21
C GLY A 218 3.33 13.35 -12.30
N ILE A 219 2.32 13.71 -11.51
CA ILE A 219 1.01 13.04 -11.51
C ILE A 219 0.11 13.60 -12.61
N ALA A 220 -0.26 12.73 -13.55
CA ALA A 220 -1.22 13.04 -14.61
C ALA A 220 -2.56 13.48 -14.03
N TRP A 221 -3.22 14.46 -14.66
CA TRP A 221 -4.40 15.13 -14.09
C TRP A 221 -5.55 14.18 -13.71
N TRP A 222 -5.78 13.14 -14.50
CA TRP A 222 -6.82 12.13 -14.28
C TRP A 222 -6.50 11.18 -13.11
N LYS A 223 -5.22 10.94 -12.80
CA LYS A 223 -4.78 10.15 -11.62
C LYS A 223 -4.91 10.93 -10.31
N ARG A 224 -5.05 12.27 -10.35
CA ARG A 224 -4.92 13.13 -9.16
C ARG A 224 -5.96 12.88 -8.08
N ALA A 225 -7.16 12.42 -8.44
CA ALA A 225 -8.20 12.11 -7.46
C ALA A 225 -7.79 10.88 -6.62
N GLU A 226 -7.43 9.78 -7.28
CA GLU A 226 -7.03 8.55 -6.60
C GLU A 226 -5.69 8.71 -5.87
N ILE A 227 -4.72 9.42 -6.44
CA ILE A 227 -3.45 9.69 -5.74
C ILE A 227 -3.67 10.46 -4.43
N ARG A 228 -4.65 11.36 -4.35
CA ARG A 228 -4.99 12.02 -3.08
C ARG A 228 -5.59 11.07 -2.05
N ARG A 229 -6.27 10.01 -2.48
CA ARG A 229 -6.83 8.98 -1.59
C ARG A 229 -5.73 8.04 -1.10
N PHE A 230 -4.87 7.57 -2.00
CA PHE A 230 -3.74 6.71 -1.64
C PHE A 230 -2.75 7.38 -0.68
N LEU A 231 -2.48 8.67 -0.92
CA LEU A 231 -1.52 9.47 -0.15
C LEU A 231 -2.24 10.38 0.85
N TRP A 232 -3.43 9.97 1.31
CA TRP A 232 -4.17 10.74 2.31
C TRP A 232 -3.50 10.61 3.68
N THR A 233 -3.37 11.76 4.35
CA THR A 233 -2.93 11.87 5.73
C THR A 233 -3.89 12.81 6.46
N PRO A 234 -4.46 12.40 7.61
CA PRO A 234 -5.28 13.27 8.45
C PRO A 234 -4.59 14.60 8.77
N GLY A 235 -5.33 15.71 8.69
CA GLY A 235 -4.80 17.05 8.94
C GLY A 235 -3.86 17.62 7.84
N GLN A 236 -3.38 16.80 6.90
CA GLN A 236 -2.43 17.22 5.88
C GLN A 236 -3.02 17.13 4.46
N ARG A 237 -3.22 18.29 3.83
CA ARG A 237 -3.68 18.35 2.44
C ARG A 237 -2.53 18.11 1.46
N LEU A 238 -2.63 17.07 0.64
CA LEU A 238 -1.67 16.81 -0.43
C LEU A 238 -1.75 17.86 -1.55
N ARG A 239 -0.63 18.54 -1.82
CA ARG A 239 -0.49 19.51 -2.91
C ARG A 239 0.13 18.88 -4.16
N ILE A 240 -0.69 18.59 -5.16
CA ILE A 240 -0.22 18.07 -6.45
C ILE A 240 0.12 19.24 -7.39
N VAL A 241 1.40 19.38 -7.76
CA VAL A 241 1.93 20.51 -8.53
C VAL A 241 2.65 19.99 -9.77
N SER A 242 2.31 20.54 -10.95
CA SER A 242 2.93 20.10 -12.21
C SER A 242 4.36 20.63 -12.41
N SER A 243 4.68 21.79 -11.84
CA SER A 243 6.00 22.42 -11.95
C SER A 243 6.97 21.80 -10.93
N PRO A 244 8.08 21.17 -11.37
CA PRO A 244 9.06 20.55 -10.47
C PRO A 244 9.62 21.51 -9.42
N ARG A 245 10.06 22.70 -9.85
CA ARG A 245 10.59 23.75 -8.96
C ARG A 245 9.58 24.18 -7.89
N ARG A 246 8.31 24.34 -8.26
CA ARG A 246 7.26 24.73 -7.31
C ARG A 246 6.91 23.58 -6.37
N ALA A 247 6.82 22.35 -6.87
CA ALA A 247 6.55 21.18 -6.04
C ALA A 247 7.61 21.03 -4.94
N LEU A 248 8.89 21.19 -5.32
CA LEU A 248 10.00 21.17 -4.39
C LEU A 248 9.95 22.28 -3.35
N ALA A 249 9.62 23.51 -3.76
CA ALA A 249 9.47 24.65 -2.85
C ALA A 249 8.26 24.53 -1.92
N VAL A 250 7.22 23.76 -2.30
CA VAL A 250 6.10 23.44 -1.42
C VAL A 250 6.54 22.45 -0.35
N ALA A 251 7.21 21.37 -0.75
CA ALA A 251 7.70 20.35 0.17
C ALA A 251 8.70 20.92 1.19
N ALA A 252 9.71 21.66 0.72
CA ALA A 252 10.70 22.31 1.57
C ALA A 252 10.08 23.26 2.59
N ARG A 253 9.11 24.10 2.18
CA ARG A 253 8.44 25.05 3.09
C ARG A 253 7.62 24.35 4.17
N ALA A 254 7.01 23.21 3.83
CA ALA A 254 6.20 22.44 4.76
C ALA A 254 7.04 21.50 5.65
N GLY A 255 8.37 21.40 5.42
CA GLY A 255 9.21 20.44 6.12
C GLY A 255 8.75 19.00 5.90
N GLY A 256 8.40 18.65 4.66
CA GLY A 256 7.84 17.33 4.33
C GLY A 256 8.39 16.75 3.04
N ALA A 257 7.97 15.52 2.74
CA ALA A 257 8.39 14.76 1.58
C ALA A 257 7.64 15.15 0.30
N LEU A 258 8.31 14.99 -0.84
CA LEU A 258 7.76 15.15 -2.18
C LEU A 258 7.57 13.79 -2.85
N ALA A 259 6.32 13.40 -3.08
CA ALA A 259 6.00 12.25 -3.92
C ALA A 259 6.25 12.55 -5.41
N ILE A 260 6.87 11.63 -6.14
CA ILE A 260 7.21 11.79 -7.55
C ILE A 260 6.79 10.56 -8.35
N TRP A 261 6.35 10.76 -9.58
CA TRP A 261 6.27 9.70 -10.58
C TRP A 261 7.60 9.66 -11.36
N PRO A 262 8.48 8.64 -11.19
CA PRO A 262 9.85 8.67 -11.69
C PRO A 262 9.96 8.97 -13.19
N SER A 263 9.14 8.34 -14.02
CA SER A 263 9.12 8.55 -15.49
C SER A 263 8.63 9.93 -15.94
N ARG A 264 8.23 10.79 -15.00
CA ARG A 264 7.66 12.14 -15.27
C ARG A 264 8.45 13.26 -14.61
N VAL A 265 9.61 12.95 -14.04
CA VAL A 265 10.49 13.93 -13.42
C VAL A 265 11.90 13.83 -14.01
N SER A 266 12.61 14.96 -14.03
CA SER A 266 13.97 15.02 -14.57
C SER A 266 15.02 14.64 -13.52
N PRO A 267 16.20 14.15 -13.94
CA PRO A 267 17.34 13.97 -13.03
C PRO A 267 17.71 15.25 -12.26
N ALA A 268 17.53 16.42 -12.88
CA ALA A 268 17.76 17.72 -12.23
C ALA A 268 16.82 17.96 -11.03
N LEU A 269 15.58 17.46 -11.05
CA LEU A 269 14.70 17.53 -9.88
C LEU A 269 15.23 16.65 -8.75
N LEU A 270 15.71 15.44 -9.07
CA LEU A 270 16.25 14.51 -8.09
C LEU A 270 17.48 15.11 -7.38
N ALA A 271 18.41 15.67 -8.17
CA ALA A 271 19.57 16.38 -7.65
C ALA A 271 19.17 17.57 -6.77
N ALA A 272 18.27 18.43 -7.26
CA ALA A 272 17.82 19.61 -6.51
C ALA A 272 17.09 19.26 -5.20
N ALA A 273 16.41 18.12 -5.14
CA ALA A 273 15.77 17.66 -3.91
C ALA A 273 16.79 17.20 -2.88
N ARG A 274 17.79 16.43 -3.31
CA ARG A 274 18.94 16.03 -2.47
C ARG A 274 19.66 17.25 -1.92
N ASP A 275 19.99 18.23 -2.77
CA ASP A 275 20.72 19.43 -2.37
C ASP A 275 19.94 20.30 -1.35
N LYS A 276 18.60 20.16 -1.30
CA LYS A 276 17.73 20.86 -0.36
C LYS A 276 17.29 20.02 0.84
N GLY A 277 17.78 18.78 0.96
CA GLY A 277 17.36 17.85 2.00
C GLY A 277 15.85 17.55 1.97
N VAL A 278 15.20 17.61 0.81
CA VAL A 278 13.77 17.26 0.68
C VAL A 278 13.64 15.77 0.42
N PRO A 279 13.00 14.98 1.31
CA PRO A 279 12.80 13.56 1.09
C PRO A 279 11.95 13.31 -0.16
N LEU A 280 12.33 12.32 -0.96
CA LEU A 280 11.58 11.91 -2.15
C LEU A 280 10.88 10.58 -1.92
N VAL A 281 9.63 10.49 -2.34
CA VAL A 281 8.85 9.25 -2.32
C VAL A 281 8.48 8.88 -3.75
N ARG A 282 8.92 7.72 -4.23
CA ARG A 282 8.66 7.25 -5.60
C ARG A 282 7.32 6.55 -5.64
N VAL A 283 6.46 6.99 -6.55
CA VAL A 283 5.13 6.42 -6.78
C VAL A 283 5.07 5.81 -8.16
N GLU A 284 4.60 4.57 -8.23
CA GLU A 284 4.41 3.86 -9.50
C GLU A 284 3.09 3.07 -9.49
N ASP A 285 2.63 2.61 -10.66
CA ASP A 285 1.48 1.73 -10.73
C ASP A 285 1.78 0.40 -9.99
N GLY A 286 0.80 -0.14 -9.26
CA GLY A 286 0.94 -1.44 -8.59
C GLY A 286 0.90 -2.62 -9.56
N PHE A 287 1.30 -3.80 -9.07
CA PHE A 287 1.39 -5.02 -9.88
C PHE A 287 0.02 -5.54 -10.34
N VAL A 288 -1.02 -5.37 -9.51
CA VAL A 288 -2.42 -5.64 -9.85
C VAL A 288 -3.14 -4.31 -10.04
N ARG A 289 -3.23 -3.85 -11.29
CA ARG A 289 -3.57 -2.44 -11.56
C ARG A 289 -5.07 -2.13 -11.64
N SER A 290 -5.82 -2.85 -12.48
CA SER A 290 -7.25 -2.58 -12.77
C SER A 290 -7.83 -3.63 -13.74
N VAL A 291 -9.15 -3.75 -13.84
CA VAL A 291 -9.83 -4.45 -14.95
C VAL A 291 -9.60 -3.70 -16.25
N GLY A 292 -9.08 -4.38 -17.27
CA GLY A 292 -8.76 -3.82 -18.59
C GLY A 292 -7.36 -3.24 -18.72
N LEU A 293 -6.87 -3.16 -19.96
CA LEU A 293 -5.52 -2.67 -20.29
C LEU A 293 -5.23 -1.33 -19.62
N GLY A 294 -3.99 -1.13 -19.19
CA GLY A 294 -3.55 0.17 -18.69
C GLY A 294 -3.68 1.32 -19.70
N SER A 295 -3.84 0.99 -20.98
CA SER A 295 -4.15 1.91 -22.09
C SER A 295 -5.62 2.35 -22.17
N ASN A 296 -6.55 1.69 -21.46
CA ASN A 296 -7.97 2.08 -21.38
C ASN A 296 -8.26 3.17 -20.34
N LEU A 297 -7.23 3.78 -19.76
CA LEU A 297 -7.32 4.97 -18.90
C LEU A 297 -8.20 4.78 -17.65
N VAL A 298 -8.23 3.55 -17.12
CA VAL A 298 -8.80 3.28 -15.80
C VAL A 298 -7.86 3.86 -14.74
N PRO A 299 -8.37 4.62 -13.74
CA PRO A 299 -7.56 5.06 -12.61
C PRO A 299 -6.87 3.89 -11.93
N PRO A 300 -5.65 4.07 -11.40
CA PRO A 300 -4.97 2.98 -10.72
C PRO A 300 -5.77 2.57 -9.48
N SER A 301 -6.12 1.29 -9.38
CA SER A 301 -6.67 0.71 -8.14
C SER A 301 -5.57 0.15 -7.24
N SER A 302 -4.32 0.17 -7.70
CA SER A 302 -3.13 -0.15 -6.92
C SER A 302 -1.98 0.77 -7.28
N ILE A 303 -1.21 1.18 -6.27
CA ILE A 303 0.06 1.91 -6.45
C ILE A 303 1.15 1.36 -5.54
N ILE A 304 2.38 1.61 -5.95
CA ILE A 304 3.57 1.45 -5.12
C ILE A 304 3.94 2.83 -4.56
N VAL A 305 4.38 2.86 -3.30
CA VAL A 305 4.85 4.07 -2.62
C VAL A 305 6.14 3.72 -1.88
N ASP A 306 7.28 4.06 -2.48
CA ASP A 306 8.60 3.64 -2.01
C ASP A 306 9.44 4.87 -1.61
N ARG A 307 9.86 4.90 -0.34
CA ARG A 307 10.65 6.00 0.25
C ARG A 307 12.16 5.85 0.00
N GLN A 308 12.62 4.64 -0.31
CA GLN A 308 14.04 4.30 -0.39
C GLN A 308 14.50 4.33 -1.85
N GLY A 309 13.79 3.60 -2.70
CA GLY A 309 14.13 3.39 -4.10
C GLY A 309 12.88 3.12 -4.91
N ILE A 310 12.99 2.21 -5.87
CA ILE A 310 11.84 1.69 -6.60
C ILE A 310 12.15 0.27 -7.08
N HIS A 311 11.19 -0.64 -6.92
CA HIS A 311 11.34 -2.08 -7.21
C HIS A 311 12.07 -2.47 -8.52
N PHE A 312 11.90 -1.71 -9.60
CA PHE A 312 12.49 -2.06 -10.91
C PHE A 312 13.95 -1.61 -11.08
N ASP A 313 14.50 -0.81 -10.16
CA ASP A 313 15.84 -0.24 -10.26
C ASP A 313 16.79 -0.98 -9.31
N PRO A 314 17.62 -1.92 -9.82
CA PRO A 314 18.56 -2.67 -8.99
C PRO A 314 19.83 -1.86 -8.64
N SER A 315 19.99 -0.62 -9.09
CA SER A 315 21.19 0.18 -8.80
C SER A 315 21.29 0.62 -7.35
N GLY A 316 20.16 0.69 -6.63
CA GLY A 316 20.09 1.03 -5.21
C GLY A 316 19.03 0.21 -4.48
N PRO A 317 18.97 0.30 -3.14
CA PRO A 317 18.00 -0.43 -2.35
C PRO A 317 16.56 0.07 -2.60
N SER A 318 15.57 -0.80 -2.41
CA SER A 318 14.14 -0.46 -2.47
C SER A 318 13.38 -1.04 -1.30
N ALA A 319 12.25 -0.42 -0.92
CA ALA A 319 11.46 -0.91 0.21
C ALA A 319 10.95 -2.34 -0.02
N LEU A 320 10.78 -2.76 -1.28
CA LEU A 320 10.46 -4.15 -1.60
C LEU A 320 11.62 -5.10 -1.26
N GLU A 321 12.87 -4.71 -1.53
CA GLU A 321 14.03 -5.54 -1.18
C GLU A 321 14.15 -5.69 0.34
N ASP A 322 13.89 -4.62 1.10
CA ASP A 322 13.90 -4.67 2.57
C ASP A 322 12.78 -5.59 3.10
N ILE A 323 11.57 -5.52 2.52
CA ILE A 323 10.47 -6.44 2.85
C ILE A 323 10.87 -7.89 2.56
N LEU A 324 11.38 -8.18 1.35
CA LEU A 324 11.72 -9.53 0.92
C LEU A 324 12.91 -10.11 1.71
N ALA A 325 13.88 -9.27 2.08
CA ALA A 325 15.02 -9.68 2.89
C ALA A 325 14.63 -9.90 4.36
N GLY A 326 13.87 -8.98 4.96
CA GLY A 326 13.73 -8.87 6.42
C GLY A 326 12.38 -9.26 7.01
N ALA A 327 11.30 -9.37 6.23
CA ALA A 327 9.99 -9.66 6.80
C ALA A 327 9.89 -11.08 7.38
N GLU A 328 9.17 -11.19 8.50
CA GLU A 328 8.67 -12.45 9.01
C GLU A 328 7.39 -12.82 8.25
N PHE A 329 7.40 -13.97 7.57
CA PHE A 329 6.25 -14.47 6.84
C PHE A 329 5.53 -15.51 7.69
N SER A 330 4.59 -15.07 8.52
CA SER A 330 3.75 -15.96 9.34
C SER A 330 2.88 -16.87 8.46
N GLU A 331 2.47 -18.02 8.99
CA GLU A 331 1.54 -18.93 8.28
C GLU A 331 0.21 -18.26 7.90
N GLU A 332 -0.27 -17.30 8.70
CA GLU A 332 -1.46 -16.51 8.37
C GLU A 332 -1.22 -15.68 7.09
N LEU A 333 -0.07 -15.01 7.00
CA LEU A 333 0.30 -14.22 5.83
C LEU A 333 0.56 -15.10 4.60
N LEU A 334 1.23 -16.24 4.76
CA LEU A 334 1.45 -17.20 3.68
C LEU A 334 0.13 -17.83 3.20
N GLY A 335 -0.80 -18.13 4.12
CA GLY A 335 -2.15 -18.58 3.78
C GLY A 335 -2.91 -17.56 2.94
N ARG A 336 -2.82 -16.27 3.30
CA ARG A 336 -3.38 -15.17 2.49
C ARG A 336 -2.72 -15.08 1.11
N ALA A 337 -1.40 -15.16 1.04
CA ALA A 337 -0.64 -15.10 -0.21
C ALA A 337 -1.05 -16.23 -1.17
N ARG A 338 -1.14 -17.48 -0.67
CA ARG A 338 -1.63 -18.64 -1.44
C ARG A 338 -3.04 -18.40 -1.99
N ALA A 339 -3.98 -18.01 -1.14
CA ALA A 339 -5.36 -17.79 -1.55
C ALA A 339 -5.49 -16.65 -2.58
N LEU A 340 -4.72 -15.57 -2.39
CA LEU A 340 -4.67 -14.43 -3.32
C LEU A 340 -4.10 -14.87 -4.68
N ALA A 341 -2.98 -15.58 -4.70
CA ALA A 341 -2.38 -16.11 -5.92
C ALA A 341 -3.36 -17.03 -6.66
N GLN A 342 -3.98 -17.99 -5.97
CA GLN A 342 -4.98 -18.89 -6.56
C GLN A 342 -6.17 -18.12 -7.16
N THR A 343 -6.64 -17.06 -6.49
CA THR A 343 -7.73 -16.23 -7.02
C THR A 343 -7.31 -15.49 -8.30
N ILE A 344 -6.09 -14.94 -8.33
CA ILE A 344 -5.53 -14.26 -9.51
C ILE A 344 -5.40 -15.23 -10.70
N LEU A 345 -4.86 -16.43 -10.44
CA LEU A 345 -4.62 -17.45 -11.45
C LEU A 345 -5.95 -17.99 -12.02
N SER A 346 -6.88 -18.39 -11.17
CA SER A 346 -8.19 -18.92 -11.58
C SER A 346 -9.05 -17.90 -12.33
N ALA A 347 -8.95 -16.62 -11.98
CA ALA A 347 -9.65 -15.55 -12.68
C ALA A 347 -8.94 -15.11 -13.99
N GLY A 348 -7.78 -15.69 -14.32
CA GLY A 348 -6.99 -15.29 -15.50
C GLY A 348 -6.52 -13.84 -15.46
N ILE A 349 -6.39 -13.25 -14.26
CA ILE A 349 -6.03 -11.84 -14.08
C ILE A 349 -4.55 -11.66 -14.49
N SER A 350 -4.32 -10.78 -15.45
CA SER A 350 -2.99 -10.39 -15.93
C SER A 350 -2.97 -8.90 -16.27
N LYS A 351 -1.80 -8.25 -16.18
CA LYS A 351 -1.62 -6.82 -16.49
C LYS A 351 -2.08 -6.46 -17.91
N TYR A 352 -2.01 -7.41 -18.84
CA TYR A 352 -2.37 -7.24 -20.24
C TYR A 352 -3.63 -8.00 -20.65
N ALA A 353 -4.65 -8.09 -19.77
CA ALA A 353 -5.92 -8.78 -20.05
C ALA A 353 -6.81 -8.11 -21.14
N ALA A 354 -6.21 -7.66 -22.25
CA ALA A 354 -6.92 -7.57 -23.52
C ALA A 354 -7.00 -8.95 -24.14
N GLY A 355 -8.20 -9.48 -24.18
CA GLY A 355 -8.52 -10.67 -24.95
C GLY A 355 -9.11 -11.77 -24.09
N ARG A 356 -10.42 -11.68 -23.82
CA ARG A 356 -11.28 -12.87 -23.71
C ARG A 356 -11.53 -13.47 -25.11
N GLY A 357 -10.52 -13.42 -25.98
CA GLY A 357 -10.59 -13.97 -27.32
C GLY A 357 -10.00 -15.37 -27.25
N ASP A 358 -10.84 -16.38 -27.43
CA ASP A 358 -10.49 -17.78 -27.72
C ASP A 358 -9.67 -17.85 -29.02
N THR A 359 -8.46 -17.31 -29.00
CA THR A 359 -7.48 -17.68 -30.01
C THR A 359 -6.96 -19.03 -29.55
N ALA A 360 -7.39 -20.10 -30.20
CA ALA A 360 -6.89 -21.43 -29.93
C ALA A 360 -5.35 -21.38 -29.96
N LEU A 361 -4.73 -21.74 -28.83
CA LEU A 361 -3.28 -21.82 -28.77
C LEU A 361 -2.82 -22.99 -29.64
N PRO A 362 -1.64 -22.88 -30.28
CA PRO A 362 -1.07 -24.01 -31.01
C PRO A 362 -1.03 -25.23 -30.09
N GLN A 363 -1.47 -26.39 -30.60
CA GLN A 363 -1.29 -27.64 -29.88
C GLN A 363 0.20 -27.87 -29.66
N ARG A 364 0.55 -28.43 -28.49
CA ARG A 364 1.90 -28.89 -28.22
C ARG A 364 2.17 -30.05 -29.19
N THR A 365 2.83 -29.73 -30.29
CA THR A 365 3.35 -30.71 -31.22
C THR A 365 4.70 -31.14 -30.69
N ASP A 366 4.85 -32.42 -30.41
CA ASP A 366 6.12 -33.05 -30.05
C ASP A 366 6.57 -32.67 -28.63
N GLY A 367 7.28 -33.58 -27.94
CA GLY A 367 7.76 -33.38 -26.57
C GLY A 367 8.81 -32.27 -26.39
N ARG A 368 8.89 -31.33 -27.34
CA ARG A 368 9.78 -30.18 -27.33
C ARG A 368 9.38 -29.21 -26.22
N ARG A 369 10.40 -28.65 -25.59
CA ARG A 369 10.29 -27.58 -24.61
C ARG A 369 9.84 -26.29 -25.30
N ILE A 370 8.85 -25.61 -24.73
CA ILE A 370 8.31 -24.35 -25.25
C ILE A 370 8.77 -23.19 -24.37
N VAL A 371 9.43 -22.21 -24.98
CA VAL A 371 10.00 -21.03 -24.31
C VAL A 371 9.28 -19.77 -24.78
N LEU A 372 8.66 -19.04 -23.85
CA LEU A 372 8.07 -17.73 -24.14
C LEU A 372 9.08 -16.61 -23.94
N VAL A 373 9.15 -15.68 -24.90
CA VAL A 373 9.92 -14.45 -24.79
C VAL A 373 8.96 -13.26 -24.92
N PRO A 374 8.57 -12.61 -23.81
CA PRO A 374 7.74 -11.41 -23.86
C PRO A 374 8.58 -10.18 -24.17
N GLY A 375 8.21 -9.47 -25.23
CA GLY A 375 8.78 -8.20 -25.60
C GLY A 375 8.43 -7.09 -24.61
N GLN A 376 9.32 -6.10 -24.54
CA GLN A 376 9.15 -4.93 -23.69
C GLN A 376 9.29 -3.64 -24.50
N VAL A 377 8.82 -2.55 -23.93
CA VAL A 377 9.09 -1.23 -24.45
C VAL A 377 10.54 -0.87 -24.10
N GLU A 378 11.38 -0.59 -25.11
CA GLU A 378 12.84 -0.45 -24.90
C GLU A 378 13.22 0.80 -24.07
N ASP A 379 12.36 1.82 -24.07
CA ASP A 379 12.53 3.04 -23.26
C ASP A 379 11.79 2.99 -21.93
N ASP A 380 11.30 1.81 -21.51
CA ASP A 380 10.69 1.63 -20.19
C ASP A 380 11.75 1.76 -19.08
N MET A 381 11.39 2.42 -17.98
CA MET A 381 12.31 2.63 -16.85
C MET A 381 12.84 1.31 -16.28
N SER A 382 12.03 0.25 -16.27
CA SER A 382 12.47 -1.08 -15.83
C SER A 382 13.49 -1.72 -16.77
N VAL A 383 13.45 -1.41 -18.06
CA VAL A 383 14.43 -1.86 -19.06
C VAL A 383 15.71 -1.05 -18.92
N LEU A 384 15.59 0.27 -18.83
CA LEU A 384 16.75 1.16 -18.72
C LEU A 384 17.54 0.95 -17.41
N ALA A 385 16.84 0.76 -16.29
CA ALA A 385 17.48 0.56 -14.99
C ALA A 385 17.87 -0.89 -14.73
N GLY A 386 16.97 -1.83 -15.04
CA GLY A 386 17.14 -3.25 -14.69
C GLY A 386 17.68 -4.13 -15.83
N GLY A 387 17.82 -3.62 -17.05
CA GLY A 387 18.23 -4.43 -18.21
C GLY A 387 19.72 -4.78 -18.29
N GLY A 388 20.55 -4.29 -17.37
CA GLY A 388 21.99 -4.59 -17.35
C GLY A 388 22.73 -4.13 -18.62
N GLY A 389 22.29 -3.02 -19.22
CA GLY A 389 22.81 -2.50 -20.49
C GLY A 389 22.21 -3.15 -21.75
N LEU A 390 21.42 -4.22 -21.61
CA LEU A 390 20.62 -4.77 -22.69
C LEU A 390 19.26 -4.07 -22.72
N THR A 391 18.93 -3.42 -23.84
CA THR A 391 17.62 -2.81 -24.06
C THR A 391 16.87 -3.39 -25.26
N SER A 392 17.58 -3.96 -26.24
CA SER A 392 17.00 -4.40 -27.51
C SER A 392 16.23 -5.72 -27.39
N ASN A 393 14.99 -5.72 -27.86
CA ASN A 393 14.17 -6.93 -27.96
C ASN A 393 14.76 -7.98 -28.93
N LEU A 394 15.35 -7.55 -30.04
CA LEU A 394 15.96 -8.45 -31.01
C LEU A 394 17.20 -9.15 -30.41
N GLU A 395 18.04 -8.41 -29.70
CA GLU A 395 19.20 -8.99 -29.03
C GLU A 395 18.78 -9.96 -27.91
N LEU A 396 17.70 -9.67 -27.19
CA LEU A 396 17.10 -10.64 -26.26
C LEU A 396 16.72 -11.93 -26.98
N LEU A 397 15.95 -11.86 -28.08
CA LEU A 397 15.59 -13.04 -28.87
C LEU A 397 16.80 -13.84 -29.34
N ARG A 398 17.84 -13.16 -29.84
CA ARG A 398 19.08 -13.79 -30.28
C ARG A 398 19.76 -14.55 -29.14
N ARG A 399 19.82 -13.97 -27.93
CA ARG A 399 20.37 -14.62 -26.73
C ARG A 399 19.53 -15.82 -26.29
N VAL A 400 18.20 -15.71 -26.34
CA VAL A 400 17.32 -16.83 -26.00
C VAL A 400 17.55 -18.00 -26.95
N ARG A 401 17.56 -17.77 -28.28
CA ARG A 401 17.85 -18.84 -29.25
C ARG A 401 19.21 -19.50 -29.02
N ALA A 402 20.23 -18.73 -28.67
CA ALA A 402 21.54 -19.29 -28.36
C ALA A 402 21.56 -20.18 -27.11
N LEU A 403 20.73 -19.87 -26.10
CA LEU A 403 20.62 -20.65 -24.86
C LEU A 403 19.68 -21.86 -24.99
N GLU A 404 18.69 -21.77 -25.88
CA GLU A 404 17.63 -22.76 -26.07
C GLU A 404 17.59 -23.17 -27.55
N PRO A 405 18.66 -23.80 -28.10
CA PRO A 405 18.77 -24.08 -29.54
C PRO A 405 17.67 -25.02 -30.04
N GLU A 406 17.30 -26.01 -29.23
CA GLU A 406 16.33 -27.06 -29.56
C GLU A 406 14.91 -26.78 -29.10
N ALA A 407 14.67 -25.69 -28.36
CA ALA A 407 13.34 -25.34 -27.88
C ALA A 407 12.50 -24.71 -29.00
N GLU A 408 11.19 -24.85 -28.88
CA GLU A 408 10.25 -24.03 -29.63
C GLU A 408 10.11 -22.67 -28.94
N ILE A 409 10.54 -21.61 -29.62
CA ILE A 409 10.56 -20.24 -29.08
C ILE A 409 9.36 -19.47 -29.58
N TRP A 410 8.53 -19.02 -28.64
CA TRP A 410 7.39 -18.17 -28.87
C TRP A 410 7.72 -16.72 -28.52
N TRP A 411 7.72 -15.84 -29.52
CA TRP A 411 7.90 -14.40 -29.34
C TRP A 411 6.55 -13.70 -29.11
N ARG A 412 6.40 -12.97 -28.00
CA ARG A 412 5.20 -12.16 -27.73
C ARG A 412 5.57 -10.67 -27.80
N PRO A 413 5.32 -9.97 -28.91
CA PRO A 413 5.52 -8.52 -28.99
C PRO A 413 4.74 -7.78 -27.89
N HIS A 414 5.31 -6.69 -27.37
CA HIS A 414 4.59 -5.84 -26.43
C HIS A 414 3.42 -5.14 -27.15
N PRO A 415 2.18 -5.11 -26.60
CA PRO A 415 1.02 -4.57 -27.30
C PRO A 415 1.17 -3.09 -27.72
N ASP A 416 1.75 -2.25 -26.86
CA ASP A 416 2.00 -0.83 -27.20
C ASP A 416 3.08 -0.64 -28.27
N VAL A 417 3.99 -1.61 -28.43
CA VAL A 417 5.04 -1.58 -29.46
C VAL A 417 4.47 -2.08 -30.78
N ASP A 418 3.72 -3.17 -30.75
CA ASP A 418 3.06 -3.77 -31.90
C ASP A 418 2.00 -2.80 -32.50
N ALA A 419 1.32 -2.02 -31.65
CA ALA A 419 0.44 -0.93 -32.08
C ALA A 419 1.16 0.33 -32.59
N GLY A 420 2.50 0.35 -32.58
CA GLY A 420 3.33 1.48 -33.04
C GLY A 420 3.28 2.71 -32.13
N HIS A 421 2.96 2.55 -30.84
CA HIS A 421 2.88 3.66 -29.88
C HIS A 421 4.19 3.88 -29.12
N ARG A 422 5.08 2.90 -29.08
CA ARG A 422 6.32 2.91 -28.30
C ARG A 422 7.49 2.25 -29.05
N LEU A 423 8.70 2.53 -28.60
CA LEU A 423 9.95 1.97 -29.13
C LEU A 423 10.09 0.48 -28.78
N GLY A 424 10.72 -0.28 -29.67
CA GLY A 424 11.02 -1.70 -29.48
C GLY A 424 10.51 -2.65 -30.56
N THR A 425 10.07 -2.13 -31.70
CA THR A 425 9.57 -2.95 -32.80
C THR A 425 10.67 -3.86 -33.33
N VAL A 426 10.40 -5.15 -33.37
CA VAL A 426 11.22 -6.14 -34.07
C VAL A 426 10.45 -6.55 -35.34
N PRO A 427 11.02 -6.34 -36.55
CA PRO A 427 10.38 -6.80 -37.78
C PRO A 427 10.16 -8.31 -37.75
N ASP A 428 9.00 -8.77 -38.21
CA ASP A 428 8.61 -10.19 -38.14
C ASP A 428 9.63 -11.12 -38.78
N GLU A 429 10.19 -10.74 -39.92
CA GLU A 429 11.26 -11.51 -40.59
C GLU A 429 12.50 -11.68 -39.69
N GLN A 430 12.87 -10.64 -38.94
CA GLN A 430 14.00 -10.72 -38.02
C GLN A 430 13.66 -11.52 -36.76
N ALA A 431 12.44 -11.39 -36.25
CA ALA A 431 11.97 -12.19 -35.13
C ALA A 431 11.96 -13.69 -35.48
N LEU A 432 11.46 -14.05 -36.66
CA LEU A 432 11.37 -15.44 -37.15
C LEU A 432 12.72 -16.09 -37.47
N ARG A 433 13.82 -15.32 -37.53
CA ARG A 433 15.18 -15.87 -37.58
C ARG A 433 15.64 -16.45 -36.24
N HIS A 434 14.96 -16.09 -35.15
CA HIS A 434 15.33 -16.50 -33.79
C HIS A 434 14.19 -17.17 -33.03
N ALA A 435 12.93 -16.87 -33.36
CA ALA A 435 11.73 -17.47 -32.81
C ALA A 435 11.03 -18.36 -33.84
N ASP A 436 10.34 -19.41 -33.39
CA ASP A 436 9.56 -20.29 -34.26
C ASP A 436 8.16 -19.73 -34.53
N ARG A 437 7.62 -18.93 -33.58
CA ARG A 437 6.28 -18.33 -33.70
C ARG A 437 6.23 -16.92 -33.13
N ILE A 438 5.38 -16.08 -33.72
CA ILE A 438 5.00 -14.77 -33.17
C ILE A 438 3.58 -14.85 -32.61
N MET A 439 3.46 -14.74 -31.30
CA MET A 439 2.21 -14.87 -30.57
C MET A 439 1.56 -13.49 -30.39
N ARG A 440 0.72 -13.03 -31.32
CA ARG A 440 -0.03 -11.75 -31.17
C ARG A 440 -1.43 -11.90 -30.56
N GLY A 441 -2.06 -13.06 -30.74
CA GLY A 441 -3.37 -13.41 -30.19
C GLY A 441 -3.29 -14.07 -28.79
N GLY A 442 -4.45 -14.37 -28.21
CA GLY A 442 -4.55 -15.03 -26.90
C GLY A 442 -4.22 -14.15 -25.70
N SER A 443 -4.71 -14.57 -24.52
CA SER A 443 -4.40 -13.93 -23.24
C SER A 443 -3.00 -14.34 -22.77
N MET A 444 -2.31 -13.42 -22.09
CA MET A 444 -0.99 -13.73 -21.48
C MET A 444 -1.10 -14.87 -20.48
N ALA A 445 -2.19 -14.92 -19.70
CA ALA A 445 -2.45 -16.01 -18.75
C ALA A 445 -2.47 -17.37 -19.45
N ALA A 446 -3.24 -17.52 -20.53
CA ALA A 446 -3.33 -18.77 -21.28
C ALA A 446 -1.98 -19.17 -21.89
N LEU A 447 -1.20 -18.21 -22.42
CA LEU A 447 0.15 -18.48 -22.92
C LEU A 447 1.05 -19.05 -21.81
N LEU A 448 1.06 -18.42 -20.64
CA LEU A 448 1.84 -18.87 -19.50
C LEU A 448 1.41 -20.24 -18.97
N ASP A 449 0.16 -20.63 -19.19
CA ASP A 449 -0.34 -21.96 -18.81
C ASP A 449 0.15 -23.07 -19.77
N HIS A 450 0.62 -22.70 -20.98
CA HIS A 450 1.01 -23.65 -22.03
C HIS A 450 2.53 -23.81 -22.21
N VAL A 451 3.34 -22.83 -21.77
CA VAL A 451 4.80 -22.86 -21.93
C VAL A 451 5.51 -23.52 -20.74
N ASP A 452 6.74 -23.99 -20.96
CA ASP A 452 7.56 -24.63 -19.93
C ASP A 452 8.47 -23.60 -19.23
N ALA A 453 8.98 -22.64 -19.98
CA ALA A 453 9.88 -21.60 -19.48
C ALA A 453 9.56 -20.23 -20.08
N VAL A 454 9.95 -19.18 -19.36
CA VAL A 454 9.84 -17.78 -19.80
C VAL A 454 11.19 -17.09 -19.66
N HIS A 455 11.70 -16.55 -20.77
CA HIS A 455 12.93 -15.76 -20.78
C HIS A 455 12.57 -14.28 -20.83
N VAL A 456 12.94 -13.55 -19.78
CA VAL A 456 12.58 -12.14 -19.61
C VAL A 456 13.83 -11.27 -19.51
N LEU A 457 13.73 -10.02 -19.96
CA LEU A 457 14.69 -8.99 -19.56
C LEU A 457 14.33 -8.50 -18.15
N THR A 458 13.22 -7.77 -18.01
CA THR A 458 12.72 -7.27 -16.71
C THR A 458 11.19 -7.31 -16.57
N SER A 459 10.49 -7.95 -17.51
CA SER A 459 9.03 -7.93 -17.60
C SER A 459 8.33 -8.46 -16.34
N LEU A 460 7.21 -7.86 -15.95
CA LEU A 460 6.33 -8.42 -14.90
C LEU A 460 5.86 -9.85 -15.23
N THR A 461 5.83 -10.21 -16.52
CA THR A 461 5.45 -11.56 -16.98
C THR A 461 6.28 -12.67 -16.33
N GLY A 462 7.55 -12.41 -15.97
CA GLY A 462 8.35 -13.41 -15.25
C GLY A 462 7.78 -13.71 -13.86
N PHE A 463 7.31 -12.72 -13.12
CA PHE A 463 6.61 -12.95 -11.85
C PHE A 463 5.29 -13.70 -12.04
N GLU A 464 4.52 -13.37 -13.08
CA GLU A 464 3.28 -14.10 -13.43
C GLU A 464 3.54 -15.57 -13.79
N ALA A 465 4.71 -15.86 -14.38
CA ALA A 465 5.17 -17.20 -14.71
C ALA A 465 5.61 -17.98 -13.47
N LEU A 466 6.32 -17.33 -12.53
CA LEU A 466 6.68 -17.94 -11.24
C LEU A 466 5.45 -18.37 -10.44
N MET A 467 4.40 -17.55 -10.38
CA MET A 467 3.14 -17.91 -9.71
C MET A 467 2.47 -19.15 -10.34
N ARG A 468 2.77 -19.47 -11.60
CA ARG A 468 2.27 -20.64 -12.34
C ARG A 468 3.22 -21.84 -12.29
N GLY A 469 4.31 -21.75 -11.52
CA GLY A 469 5.32 -22.79 -11.43
C GLY A 469 6.11 -22.99 -12.73
N ARG A 470 6.22 -21.96 -13.58
CA ARG A 470 7.04 -22.01 -14.80
C ARG A 470 8.48 -21.65 -14.49
N GLU A 471 9.41 -22.24 -15.24
CA GLU A 471 10.81 -21.83 -15.16
C GLU A 471 10.97 -20.40 -15.68
N VAL A 472 11.75 -19.58 -14.98
CA VAL A 472 11.98 -18.19 -15.37
C VAL A 472 13.48 -17.91 -15.44
N VAL A 473 13.91 -17.45 -16.60
CA VAL A 473 15.30 -17.06 -16.90
C VAL A 473 15.37 -15.55 -17.07
N CYS A 474 16.14 -14.88 -16.22
CA CYS A 474 16.27 -13.42 -16.23
C CYS A 474 17.57 -12.99 -16.93
N HIS A 475 17.43 -12.26 -18.05
CA HIS A 475 18.53 -11.63 -18.79
C HIS A 475 18.91 -10.26 -18.25
N GLY A 476 18.00 -9.64 -17.49
CA GLY A 476 18.26 -8.47 -16.66
C GLY A 476 18.03 -8.81 -15.19
N THR A 477 17.82 -7.78 -14.37
CA THR A 477 17.69 -7.89 -12.91
C THR A 477 16.34 -7.30 -12.45
N PRO A 478 15.19 -7.93 -12.80
CA PRO A 478 13.87 -7.51 -12.30
C PRO A 478 13.77 -7.67 -10.78
N PHE A 479 12.72 -7.13 -10.17
CA PHE A 479 12.54 -7.15 -8.70
C PHE A 479 12.52 -8.54 -8.06
N TYR A 480 12.13 -9.57 -8.84
CA TYR A 480 12.03 -10.96 -8.40
C TYR A 480 13.29 -11.80 -8.70
N ALA A 481 14.32 -11.23 -9.35
CA ALA A 481 15.62 -11.88 -9.54
C ALA A 481 16.50 -11.76 -8.28
N GLY A 482 17.29 -12.78 -7.99
CA GLY A 482 18.22 -12.85 -6.85
C GLY A 482 17.65 -13.50 -5.57
N TRP A 483 16.43 -14.04 -5.61
CA TRP A 483 15.76 -14.63 -4.45
C TRP A 483 15.69 -16.18 -4.49
N GLY A 484 16.38 -16.80 -5.44
CA GLY A 484 16.44 -18.27 -5.57
C GLY A 484 15.28 -18.93 -6.33
N LEU A 485 14.36 -18.14 -6.89
CA LEU A 485 13.21 -18.61 -7.68
C LEU A 485 13.44 -18.56 -9.20
N THR A 486 14.51 -17.91 -9.64
CA THR A 486 14.83 -17.67 -11.07
C THR A 486 16.23 -18.15 -11.40
N ARG A 487 16.48 -18.43 -12.68
CA ARG A 487 17.83 -18.53 -13.24
C ARG A 487 18.28 -17.14 -13.69
N ASP A 488 19.14 -16.52 -12.90
CA ASP A 488 19.61 -15.16 -13.16
C ASP A 488 20.91 -15.18 -13.99
N LEU A 489 20.86 -14.57 -15.18
CA LEU A 489 22.02 -14.46 -16.08
C LEU A 489 22.74 -13.11 -15.92
N ALA A 490 21.99 -12.06 -15.56
CA ALA A 490 22.57 -10.79 -15.17
C ALA A 490 23.08 -10.83 -13.73
N PRO A 491 24.10 -10.02 -13.38
CA PRO A 491 24.51 -9.85 -12.00
C PRO A 491 23.34 -9.37 -11.12
N VAL A 492 23.13 -10.07 -10.02
CA VAL A 492 22.16 -9.70 -8.98
C VAL A 492 22.89 -8.97 -7.84
N PRO A 493 22.29 -7.92 -7.25
CA PRO A 493 22.88 -7.24 -6.11
C PRO A 493 23.04 -8.18 -4.91
N LEU A 494 24.19 -8.10 -4.21
CA LEU A 494 24.48 -8.94 -3.03
C LEU A 494 23.44 -8.83 -1.90
N ARG A 495 22.71 -7.71 -1.83
CA ARG A 495 21.60 -7.52 -0.89
C ARG A 495 20.38 -8.41 -1.17
N ARG A 496 20.30 -9.03 -2.35
CA ARG A 496 19.34 -10.08 -2.70
C ARG A 496 20.05 -11.43 -2.60
N GLY A 497 19.89 -12.10 -1.46
CA GLY A 497 20.54 -13.38 -1.19
C GLY A 497 19.71 -14.35 -0.35
N ARG A 498 18.63 -13.86 0.27
CA ARG A 498 17.67 -14.73 0.96
C ARG A 498 16.98 -15.61 -0.08
N ARG A 499 16.93 -16.92 0.19
CA ARG A 499 16.11 -17.84 -0.59
C ARG A 499 14.66 -17.69 -0.15
N LEU A 500 13.77 -17.42 -1.10
CA LEU A 500 12.35 -17.32 -0.87
C LEU A 500 11.62 -18.47 -1.57
N ASP A 501 10.49 -18.87 -1.01
CA ASP A 501 9.48 -19.61 -1.76
C ASP A 501 8.51 -18.64 -2.48
N ILE A 502 7.63 -19.19 -3.32
CA ILE A 502 6.71 -18.39 -4.12
C ILE A 502 5.67 -17.66 -3.26
N ASP A 503 5.22 -18.24 -2.14
CA ASP A 503 4.22 -17.65 -1.27
C ASP A 503 4.80 -16.44 -0.53
N GLN A 504 6.06 -16.52 -0.10
CA GLN A 504 6.82 -15.41 0.49
C GLN A 504 7.02 -14.27 -0.51
N LEU A 505 7.39 -14.59 -1.77
CA LEU A 505 7.51 -13.59 -2.81
C LEU A 505 6.15 -12.91 -3.08
N VAL A 506 5.06 -13.69 -3.19
CA VAL A 506 3.70 -13.16 -3.37
C VAL A 506 3.28 -12.29 -2.19
N ALA A 507 3.54 -12.69 -0.95
CA ALA A 507 3.23 -11.91 0.24
C ALA A 507 3.93 -10.54 0.20
N GLY A 508 5.24 -10.52 -0.07
CA GLY A 508 5.99 -9.27 -0.17
C GLY A 508 5.50 -8.38 -1.31
N VAL A 509 5.34 -8.97 -2.50
CA VAL A 509 5.06 -8.25 -3.76
C VAL A 509 3.61 -7.79 -3.86
N LEU A 510 2.64 -8.57 -3.39
CA LEU A 510 1.21 -8.27 -3.57
C LEU A 510 0.49 -7.83 -2.30
N ILE A 511 0.98 -8.14 -1.10
CA ILE A 511 0.28 -7.80 0.14
C ILE A 511 0.98 -6.65 0.87
N LEU A 512 2.27 -6.79 1.13
CA LEU A 512 3.00 -5.87 2.01
C LEU A 512 3.41 -4.57 1.30
N TYR A 513 3.92 -4.69 0.08
CA TYR A 513 4.54 -3.57 -0.62
C TYR A 513 3.55 -2.61 -1.31
N PRO A 514 2.53 -3.06 -2.07
CA PRO A 514 1.61 -2.16 -2.74
C PRO A 514 0.51 -1.65 -1.81
N ARG A 515 -0.20 -0.63 -2.27
CA ARG A 515 -1.41 -0.10 -1.65
C ARG A 515 -2.56 -0.24 -2.62
N TYR A 516 -3.75 -0.53 -2.09
CA TYR A 516 -4.94 -0.75 -2.90
C TYR A 516 -6.05 0.21 -2.50
N LEU A 517 -6.82 0.65 -3.50
CA LEU A 517 -8.09 1.32 -3.31
C LEU A 517 -9.20 0.45 -3.87
N ASP A 518 -10.29 0.39 -3.12
CA ASP A 518 -11.49 -0.22 -3.63
C ASP A 518 -12.10 0.69 -4.73
N PRO A 519 -12.27 0.21 -5.98
CA PRO A 519 -12.90 0.99 -7.04
C PRO A 519 -14.37 1.33 -6.75
N VAL A 520 -15.06 0.64 -5.84
CA VAL A 520 -16.48 0.87 -5.52
C VAL A 520 -16.65 1.89 -4.40
N THR A 521 -15.89 1.79 -3.31
CA THR A 521 -15.99 2.71 -2.15
C THR A 521 -14.95 3.82 -2.15
N GLY A 522 -13.77 3.61 -2.75
CA GLY A 522 -12.67 4.58 -2.78
C GLY A 522 -11.89 4.65 -1.48
N LEU A 523 -12.14 3.69 -0.59
CA LEU A 523 -11.38 3.51 0.64
C LEU A 523 -10.15 2.64 0.36
N PRO A 524 -9.04 2.84 1.12
CA PRO A 524 -7.94 1.88 1.13
C PRO A 524 -8.45 0.50 1.49
N CYS A 525 -8.06 -0.54 0.76
CA CYS A 525 -8.52 -1.91 1.00
C CYS A 525 -7.36 -2.92 0.96
N PRO A 526 -7.58 -4.15 1.45
CA PRO A 526 -6.68 -5.27 1.18
C PRO A 526 -6.69 -5.68 -0.32
N PRO A 527 -5.60 -6.30 -0.83
CA PRO A 527 -5.55 -6.78 -2.22
C PRO A 527 -6.68 -7.74 -2.56
N GLU A 528 -7.11 -8.56 -1.62
CA GLU A 528 -8.18 -9.56 -1.78
C GLU A 528 -9.49 -8.89 -2.20
N THR A 529 -9.82 -7.73 -1.63
CA THR A 529 -11.01 -6.95 -2.02
C THR A 529 -10.92 -6.51 -3.47
N LEU A 530 -9.78 -5.97 -3.91
CA LEU A 530 -9.61 -5.54 -5.30
C LEU A 530 -9.71 -6.72 -6.27
N VAL A 531 -8.97 -7.80 -5.99
CA VAL A 531 -8.93 -8.99 -6.83
C VAL A 531 -10.31 -9.65 -6.92
N ALA A 532 -11.05 -9.76 -5.82
CA ALA A 532 -12.42 -10.29 -5.83
C ALA A 532 -13.36 -9.45 -6.71
N ARG A 533 -13.24 -8.12 -6.67
CA ARG A 533 -14.02 -7.23 -7.56
C ARG A 533 -13.61 -7.37 -9.02
N MET A 534 -12.33 -7.55 -9.30
CA MET A 534 -11.82 -7.79 -10.65
C MET A 534 -12.35 -9.12 -11.21
N ALA A 535 -12.32 -10.19 -10.40
CA ALA A 535 -12.80 -11.51 -10.80
C ALA A 535 -14.31 -11.54 -11.09
N ARG A 536 -15.10 -10.72 -10.39
CA ARG A 536 -16.57 -10.61 -10.57
C ARG A 536 -17.00 -9.58 -11.63
N ASP A 537 -16.07 -9.02 -12.42
CA ASP A 537 -16.30 -7.89 -13.33
C ASP A 537 -17.02 -6.68 -12.67
N SER A 538 -17.00 -6.59 -11.34
CA SER A 538 -17.73 -5.59 -10.55
C SER A 538 -16.89 -4.33 -10.28
N ALA A 539 -15.67 -4.28 -10.83
CA ALA A 539 -14.80 -3.11 -10.74
C ALA A 539 -15.33 -1.99 -11.66
N VAL A 540 -16.08 -1.05 -11.08
CA VAL A 540 -16.64 0.08 -11.82
C VAL A 540 -15.51 1.06 -12.21
N ASN A 541 -15.37 1.37 -13.50
CA ASN A 541 -14.53 2.49 -13.93
C ASN A 541 -15.23 3.82 -13.60
N ARG A 542 -14.96 4.35 -12.41
CA ARG A 542 -15.47 5.66 -11.93
C ARG A 542 -15.13 6.84 -12.86
N GLN A 543 -14.15 6.69 -13.74
CA GLN A 543 -13.73 7.71 -14.70
C GLN A 543 -13.93 7.26 -16.15
N GLY A 544 -14.90 6.37 -16.43
CA GLY A 544 -15.17 5.84 -17.78
C GLY A 544 -15.39 6.91 -18.85
N TRP A 545 -15.85 8.10 -18.46
CA TRP A 545 -16.03 9.26 -19.35
C TRP A 545 -14.71 9.88 -19.87
N ILE A 546 -13.57 9.64 -19.22
CA ILE A 546 -12.27 10.21 -19.63
C ILE A 546 -11.66 9.46 -20.82
N GLY A 547 -11.97 8.17 -20.97
CA GLY A 547 -11.48 7.32 -22.06
C GLY A 547 -11.74 7.91 -23.46
N PRO A 548 -13.00 8.28 -23.79
CA PRO A 548 -13.35 8.95 -25.04
C PRO A 548 -12.59 10.28 -25.29
N LEU A 549 -12.51 11.16 -24.30
CA LEU A 549 -11.86 12.48 -24.40
C LEU A 549 -10.37 12.39 -24.75
N ARG A 550 -9.66 11.40 -24.18
CA ARG A 550 -8.24 11.21 -24.47
C ARG A 550 -7.96 10.40 -25.74
N ARG A 551 -8.84 9.50 -26.16
CA ARG A 551 -8.76 8.93 -27.53
C ARG A 551 -8.86 10.04 -28.57
N TRP A 552 -9.72 11.02 -28.32
CA TRP A 552 -9.79 12.22 -29.14
C TRP A 552 -8.50 13.07 -29.05
N GLN A 553 -8.02 13.39 -27.85
CA GLN A 553 -6.77 14.12 -27.65
C GLN A 553 -5.54 13.43 -28.30
N GLY A 554 -5.45 12.11 -28.21
CA GLY A 554 -4.41 11.29 -28.82
C GLY A 554 -4.45 11.34 -30.34
N ARG A 555 -5.64 11.19 -30.95
CA ARG A 555 -5.82 11.35 -32.40
C ARG A 555 -5.40 12.76 -32.88
N VAL A 556 -5.69 13.79 -32.09
CA VAL A 556 -5.28 15.17 -32.38
C VAL A 556 -3.76 15.33 -32.28
N MET A 557 -3.12 14.85 -31.22
CA MET A 557 -1.66 14.93 -31.08
C MET A 557 -0.91 14.12 -32.15
N THR A 558 -1.44 12.96 -32.56
CA THR A 558 -0.86 12.16 -33.65
C THR A 558 -0.98 12.87 -35.00
N ARG A 559 -2.08 13.59 -35.26
CA ARG A 559 -2.22 14.46 -36.45
C ARG A 559 -1.23 15.62 -36.42
N VAL A 560 -1.05 16.27 -35.27
CA VAL A 560 -0.07 17.36 -35.11
C VAL A 560 1.36 16.87 -35.30
N ARG A 561 1.71 15.68 -34.76
CA ARG A 561 3.04 15.07 -34.98
C ARG A 561 3.28 14.70 -36.45
N ARG A 562 2.26 14.18 -37.15
CA ARG A 562 2.36 13.88 -38.60
C ARG A 562 2.50 15.14 -39.45
N LEU A 563 1.82 16.23 -39.08
CA LEU A 563 1.93 17.52 -39.78
C LEU A 563 3.29 18.20 -39.51
N GLY A 564 3.90 17.99 -38.35
CA GLY A 564 5.24 18.48 -38.02
C GLY A 564 6.40 17.69 -38.64
N SER A 565 6.18 16.42 -39.04
CA SER A 565 7.17 15.61 -39.76
C SER A 565 7.17 15.81 -41.28
N THR A 566 6.12 16.42 -41.84
CA THR A 566 6.03 16.78 -43.27
C THR A 566 6.58 18.18 -43.59
N ALA A 567 7.16 18.88 -42.61
CA ALA A 567 7.71 20.23 -42.75
C ALA A 567 9.22 20.31 -42.47
N ARG A 568 9.97 19.24 -42.76
CA ARG A 568 11.44 19.25 -42.79
C ARG A 568 11.97 18.61 -44.06
#